data_AF-A0A3A6EZ93-F1
#
_entry.id   AF-A0A3A6EZ93-F1
#
_cell.length_a   1.000
_cell.length_b   1.000
_cell.length_c   1.000
_cell.angle_alpha   90.00
_cell.angle_beta   90.00
_cell.angle_gamma   90.00
#
_symmetry.space_group_name_H-M   'P 1'
#
loop_
_entity.id
_entity.type
_entity.pdbx_description
1 polymer ?
#
loop_
_entity_poly.entity_id
_entity_poly.type
_entity_poly.pdbx_seq_one_letter_code
_entity_poly.pdbx_strand_id
1 'polypeptide(L)'
;MSERKQYDDGLIRVGLLLANKRKSLGEPYQTREAFIDLRSVELFDGEPWISIRHLANIESGKNWISIEKLFALAIALEEDPVDLFEEIMLAYQNRPGR
;
A
#
# COMPACT_ATOMS: atom_id res chain seq x y z
N MET A 1 -20.05 18.84 -14.78
CA MET A 1 -18.91 19.29 -13.95
C MET A 1 -18.95 18.46 -12.68
N SER A 2 -18.20 17.35 -12.62
CA SER A 2 -18.14 16.52 -11.42
C SER A 2 -17.44 17.31 -10.31
N GLU A 3 -18.09 17.44 -9.15
CA GLU A 3 -17.45 17.99 -7.96
C GLU A 3 -16.13 17.24 -7.74
N ARG A 4 -15.03 17.99 -7.63
CA ARG A 4 -13.74 17.39 -7.24
C ARG A 4 -13.94 16.83 -5.84
N LYS A 5 -14.01 15.50 -5.73
CA LYS A 5 -14.02 14.80 -4.44
C LYS A 5 -12.87 15.35 -3.62
N GLN A 6 -13.17 15.96 -2.48
CA GLN A 6 -12.16 16.36 -1.52
C GLN A 6 -11.58 15.07 -0.95
N TYR A 7 -10.37 14.72 -1.38
CA TYR A 7 -9.66 13.56 -0.87
C TYR A 7 -9.07 13.91 0.50
N ASP A 8 -9.04 12.92 1.40
CA ASP A 8 -8.42 13.08 2.73
C ASP A 8 -6.90 13.12 2.56
N ASP A 9 -6.27 14.24 2.95
CA ASP A 9 -4.82 14.42 2.84
C ASP A 9 -4.03 13.37 3.64
N GLY A 10 -4.58 12.87 4.74
CA GLY A 10 -4.00 11.76 5.50
C GLY A 10 -3.99 10.47 4.70
N LEU A 11 -5.09 10.18 4.00
CA LEU A 11 -5.14 9.03 3.09
C LEU A 11 -4.15 9.15 1.94
N ILE A 12 -3.96 10.36 1.39
CA ILE A 12 -2.96 10.60 0.35
C ILE A 12 -1.55 10.32 0.90
N ARG A 13 -1.22 10.78 2.11
CA ARG A 13 0.08 10.49 2.75
C ARG A 13 0.30 8.99 2.95
N VAL A 14 -0.72 8.26 3.43
CA VAL A 14 -0.67 6.80 3.57
C VAL A 14 -0.45 6.13 2.21
N GLY A 15 -1.16 6.56 1.17
CA GLY A 15 -1.01 6.02 -0.18
C GLY A 15 0.40 6.22 -0.73
N LEU A 16 0.98 7.41 -0.53
CA LEU A 16 2.37 7.72 -0.91
C LEU A 16 3.39 6.88 -0.14
N LEU A 17 3.22 6.71 1.18
CA LEU A 17 4.06 5.85 1.99
C LEU A 17 4.12 4.43 1.42
N LEU A 18 2.96 3.80 1.19
CA LEU A 18 2.86 2.43 0.68
C LEU A 18 3.45 2.30 -0.73
N ALA A 19 3.18 3.28 -1.61
CA ALA A 19 3.76 3.30 -2.94
C ALA A 19 5.30 3.41 -2.90
N ASN A 20 5.85 4.18 -1.96
CA ASN A 20 7.29 4.33 -1.81
C ASN A 20 7.93 3.06 -1.25
N LYS A 21 7.33 2.43 -0.22
CA LYS A 21 7.78 1.14 0.32
C LYS A 21 7.86 0.07 -0.77
N ARG A 22 6.81 -0.03 -1.59
CA ARG A 22 6.83 -0.94 -2.75
C ARG A 22 8.00 -0.66 -3.69
N LYS A 23 8.21 0.61 -4.05
CA LYS A 23 9.32 0.99 -4.95
C LYS A 23 10.70 0.79 -4.33
N SER A 24 10.84 0.86 -3.00
CA SER A 24 12.11 0.59 -2.32
C SER A 24 12.49 -0.88 -2.27
N LEU A 25 11.57 -1.80 -2.59
CA LEU A 25 11.90 -3.23 -2.76
C LEU A 25 12.85 -3.47 -3.95
N GLY A 26 12.91 -2.54 -4.91
CA GLY A 26 13.84 -2.57 -6.03
C GLY A 26 13.20 -2.33 -7.39
N GLU A 27 14.03 -2.39 -8.43
CA GLU A 27 13.62 -2.20 -9.84
C GLU A 27 12.47 -3.10 -10.31
N PRO A 28 12.38 -4.40 -9.93
CA PRO A 28 11.28 -5.25 -10.37
C PRO A 28 9.89 -4.80 -9.88
N TYR A 29 9.83 -4.04 -8.78
CA TYR A 29 8.58 -3.71 -8.09
C TYR A 29 8.08 -2.27 -8.38
N GLN A 30 8.64 -1.59 -9.40
CA GLN A 30 8.31 -0.20 -9.71
C GLN A 30 6.86 0.02 -10.15
N THR A 31 6.26 -0.97 -10.83
CA THR A 31 4.83 -0.94 -11.23
C THR A 31 3.98 -1.76 -10.27
N ARG A 32 2.67 -1.49 -10.24
CA ARG A 32 1.73 -2.24 -9.38
C ARG A 32 1.53 -3.65 -9.90
N GLU A 33 1.44 -3.76 -11.23
CA GLU A 33 1.32 -5.00 -11.99
C GLU A 33 2.48 -5.93 -11.64
N ALA A 34 3.72 -5.48 -11.86
CA ALA A 34 4.90 -6.30 -11.59
C ALA A 34 5.01 -6.67 -10.11
N PHE A 35 4.69 -5.75 -9.20
CA PHE A 35 4.67 -6.05 -7.78
C PHE A 35 3.65 -7.12 -7.40
N ILE A 36 2.44 -7.04 -7.92
CA ILE A 36 1.39 -8.02 -7.62
C ILE A 36 1.78 -9.39 -8.18
N ASP A 37 2.22 -9.43 -9.43
CA ASP A 37 2.54 -10.67 -10.13
C ASP A 37 3.76 -11.37 -9.53
N LEU A 38 4.84 -10.63 -9.21
CA LEU A 38 6.03 -11.20 -8.56
C LEU A 38 5.73 -11.69 -7.15
N ARG A 39 5.06 -10.88 -6.33
CA ARG A 39 4.73 -11.27 -4.95
C ARG A 39 3.77 -12.44 -4.90
N SER A 40 2.87 -12.55 -5.88
CA SER A 40 2.01 -13.73 -6.03
C SER A 40 2.83 -15.01 -6.03
N VAL A 41 3.86 -15.09 -6.89
CA VAL A 41 4.73 -16.27 -7.01
C VAL A 41 5.67 -16.42 -5.82
N GLU A 42 6.21 -15.32 -5.30
CA GLU A 42 7.22 -15.35 -4.23
C GLU A 42 6.65 -15.69 -2.85
N LEU A 43 5.45 -15.18 -2.53
CA LEU A 43 4.94 -15.15 -1.15
C LEU A 43 3.48 -15.64 -1.00
N PHE A 44 2.75 -15.84 -2.10
CA PHE A 44 1.33 -16.23 -2.06
C PHE A 44 1.04 -17.50 -2.89
N ASP A 45 2.01 -18.39 -3.06
CA ASP A 45 1.85 -19.67 -3.77
C ASP A 45 1.30 -19.56 -5.20
N GLY A 46 1.50 -18.40 -5.85
CA GLY A 46 0.97 -18.10 -7.18
C GLY A 46 -0.50 -17.63 -7.20
N GLU A 47 -1.11 -17.45 -6.03
CA GLU A 47 -2.52 -17.08 -5.89
C GLU A 47 -2.75 -15.56 -5.89
N PRO A 48 -3.90 -15.08 -6.44
CA PRO A 48 -4.26 -13.67 -6.40
C PRO A 48 -4.45 -13.16 -4.96
N TRP A 49 -3.60 -12.25 -4.52
CA TRP A 49 -3.64 -11.69 -3.15
C TRP A 49 -4.24 -10.27 -3.08
N ILE A 50 -4.11 -9.49 -4.15
CA ILE A 50 -4.75 -8.18 -4.30
C ILE A 50 -4.96 -7.87 -5.80
N SER A 51 -6.01 -7.10 -6.13
CA SER A 51 -6.18 -6.61 -7.50
C SER A 51 -5.46 -5.27 -7.71
N ILE A 52 -4.98 -5.03 -8.93
CA ILE A 52 -4.37 -3.76 -9.35
C ILE A 52 -5.24 -2.55 -9.00
N ARG A 53 -6.56 -2.63 -9.27
CA ARG A 53 -7.50 -1.55 -8.95
C ARG A 53 -7.54 -1.27 -7.45
N HIS A 54 -7.51 -2.30 -6.63
CA HIS A 54 -7.58 -2.13 -5.18
C HIS A 54 -6.28 -1.50 -4.66
N LEU A 55 -5.12 -2.01 -5.09
CA LEU A 55 -3.82 -1.40 -4.75
C LEU A 55 -3.72 0.05 -5.23
N ALA A 56 -4.18 0.35 -6.44
CA ALA A 56 -4.20 1.70 -6.97
C ALA A 56 -5.10 2.65 -6.16
N ASN A 57 -6.26 2.18 -5.69
CA ASN A 57 -7.12 3.00 -4.83
C ASN A 57 -6.48 3.28 -3.46
N ILE A 58 -5.74 2.31 -2.89
CA ILE A 58 -5.01 2.51 -1.64
C ILE A 58 -3.86 3.51 -1.86
N GLU A 59 -3.00 3.26 -2.84
CA GLU A 59 -1.83 4.11 -3.11
C GLU A 59 -2.18 5.53 -3.59
N SER A 60 -3.39 5.74 -4.09
CA SER A 60 -3.89 7.08 -4.43
C SER A 60 -4.62 7.78 -3.27
N GLY A 61 -4.74 7.15 -2.10
CA GLY A 61 -5.48 7.69 -0.97
C GLY A 61 -7.00 7.77 -1.22
N LYS A 62 -7.53 7.01 -2.17
CA LYS A 62 -8.96 6.98 -2.47
C LYS A 62 -9.73 6.13 -1.46
N ASN A 63 -9.11 5.06 -0.96
CA ASN A 63 -9.70 4.12 -0.02
C ASN A 63 -8.78 3.90 1.19
N TRP A 64 -9.37 3.70 2.36
CA TRP A 64 -8.67 3.17 3.53
C TRP A 64 -8.36 1.68 3.33
N ILE A 65 -7.22 1.24 3.86
CA ILE A 65 -6.82 -0.17 3.86
C ILE A 65 -7.61 -0.96 4.90
N SER A 66 -8.21 -2.10 4.53
CA SER A 66 -8.81 -3.00 5.53
C SER A 66 -7.73 -3.76 6.30
N ILE A 67 -8.04 -4.25 7.49
CA ILE A 67 -7.10 -5.04 8.31
C ILE A 67 -6.61 -6.28 7.56
N GLU A 68 -7.49 -6.98 6.84
CA GLU A 68 -7.10 -8.14 6.02
C GLU A 68 -6.08 -7.78 4.93
N LYS A 69 -6.27 -6.62 4.28
CA LYS A 69 -5.34 -6.14 3.24
C LYS A 69 -4.06 -5.57 3.82
N LEU A 70 -4.08 -5.09 5.06
CA LEU A 70 -2.87 -4.72 5.79
C LEU A 70 -1.96 -5.93 5.98
N PHE A 71 -2.50 -7.07 6.44
CA PHE A 71 -1.68 -8.28 6.60
C PHE A 71 -1.09 -8.77 5.27
N ALA A 72 -1.91 -8.78 4.20
CA ALA A 72 -1.42 -9.16 2.88
C ALA A 72 -0.35 -8.19 2.36
N LEU A 73 -0.53 -6.88 2.58
CA LEU A 73 0.47 -5.88 2.18
C LEU A 73 1.74 -5.95 3.03
N ALA A 74 1.64 -6.23 4.33
CA ALA A 74 2.81 -6.43 5.19
C ALA A 74 3.67 -7.60 4.70
N ILE A 75 3.04 -8.74 4.40
CA ILE A 75 3.72 -9.89 3.79
C ILE A 75 4.37 -9.47 2.46
N ALA A 76 3.63 -8.83 1.56
CA ALA A 76 4.13 -8.43 0.25
C ALA A 76 5.25 -7.38 0.29
N LEU A 77 5.30 -6.56 1.34
CA LEU A 77 6.35 -5.59 1.60
C LEU A 77 7.51 -6.19 2.41
N GLU A 78 7.39 -7.45 2.85
CA GLU A 78 8.34 -8.11 3.74
C GLU A 78 8.57 -7.34 5.06
N GLU A 79 7.51 -6.76 5.61
CA GLU A 79 7.53 -5.99 6.86
C GLU A 79 6.66 -6.66 7.94
N ASP A 80 7.00 -6.40 9.21
CA ASP A 80 6.13 -6.76 10.32
C ASP A 80 4.83 -5.95 10.25
N PRO A 81 3.65 -6.58 10.39
CA PRO A 81 2.37 -5.88 10.26
C PRO A 81 2.13 -4.82 11.36
N VAL A 82 2.73 -4.95 12.54
CA VAL A 82 2.62 -3.97 13.63
C VAL A 82 3.45 -2.73 13.28
N ASP A 83 4.68 -2.92 12.81
CA ASP A 83 5.56 -1.82 12.38
C ASP A 83 4.94 -1.05 11.21
N LEU A 84 4.45 -1.77 10.19
CA LEU A 84 3.76 -1.16 9.05
C LEU A 84 2.52 -0.38 9.49
N PHE A 85 1.75 -0.91 10.46
CA PHE A 85 0.59 -0.21 10.99
C PHE A 85 0.96 1.08 11.73
N GLU A 86 2.04 1.06 12.53
CA GLU A 86 2.54 2.26 13.22
C GLU A 86 2.93 3.33 12.19
N GLU A 87 3.67 2.96 11.14
CA GLU A 87 4.05 3.90 10.08
C GLU A 87 2.84 4.49 9.34
N ILE A 88 1.83 3.66 9.03
CA ILE A 88 0.56 4.12 8.43
C ILE A 88 -0.14 5.13 9.35
N MET A 89 -0.21 4.84 10.66
CA MET A 89 -0.81 5.76 11.62
C MET A 89 -0.06 7.09 11.70
N LEU A 90 1.27 7.05 11.75
CA LEU A 90 2.11 8.25 11.80
C LEU A 90 1.96 9.09 10.53
N ALA A 91 1.96 8.45 9.36
CA ALA A 91 1.74 9.11 8.07
C ALA A 91 0.34 9.76 8.00
N TYR A 92 -0.71 9.06 8.45
CA TYR A 92 -2.06 9.62 8.48
C TYR A 92 -2.14 10.88 9.35
N GLN A 93 -1.57 10.81 10.56
CA GLN A 93 -1.54 11.90 11.53
C GLN A 93 -0.57 13.03 11.17
N ASN A 94 0.19 12.89 10.08
CA ASN A 94 1.26 13.82 9.68
C ASN A 94 2.30 14.02 10.80
N ARG A 95 2.68 12.93 11.48
CA ARG A 95 3.70 12.93 12.53
C ARG A 95 5.00 12.37 11.96
N PRO A 96 6.17 12.90 12.38
CA PRO A 96 7.45 12.31 12.00
C PRO A 96 7.55 10.87 12.53
N GLY A 97 8.12 9.98 11.71
CA GLY A 97 8.56 8.65 12.14
C GLY A 97 9.57 8.77 13.30
N ARG A 98 9.59 7.77 14.19
CA ARG A 98 10.58 7.69 15.26
C ARG A 98 11.99 7.42 14.71
#